data_AF-A0AAV9P1G2-F1
#
_entry.id   AF-A0AAV9P1G2-F1
#
_cell.length_a   1.000
_cell.length_b   1.000
_cell.length_c   1.000
_cell.angle_alpha   90.00
_cell.angle_beta   90.00
_cell.angle_gamma   90.00
#
_symmetry.space_group_name_H-M   'P 1'
#
loop_
_entity.id
_entity.type
_entity.pdbx_description
1 polymer ?
#
loop_
_entity_poly.entity_id
_entity_poly.type
_entity_poly.pdbx_seq_one_letter_code
_entity_poly.pdbx_strand_id
1 'polypeptide(L)'
;MGRRNLLLMGAIGMCVCQYIVAITGTVAGTTNLPAQQAAIAFVCIYIFFFASSWGPVAWVVTGELFPLKVRAKCLSMTTATNWLLNFAIAYSTPYLVNEGDGYANLQSKVFFVWGSFCFVCIAFVWFMIYETKGLSLEQVDELYGIVTKAWQSKSFRPQVSFQEVSDKRGMSMSEMAQETERRRSKASIEGTEKV
;
A
#
# COMPACT_ATOMS: atom_id res chain seq x y z
N MET A 1 2.36 12.02 -1.78
CA MET A 1 2.59 11.11 -0.63
C MET A 1 3.20 9.79 -1.12
N GLY A 2 3.78 8.98 -0.24
CA GLY A 2 4.27 7.63 -0.57
C GLY A 2 3.16 6.57 -0.52
N ARG A 3 3.38 5.40 -1.13
CA ARG A 3 2.36 4.35 -1.27
C ARG A 3 1.88 3.86 0.09
N ARG A 4 2.81 3.66 1.03
CA ARG A 4 2.53 3.19 2.39
C ARG A 4 1.64 4.16 3.15
N ASN A 5 1.95 5.46 3.08
CA ASN A 5 1.16 6.49 3.79
C ASN A 5 -0.26 6.60 3.19
N LEU A 6 -0.42 6.49 1.87
CA LEU A 6 -1.73 6.52 1.23
C LEU A 6 -2.60 5.32 1.66
N LEU A 7 -2.03 4.12 1.67
CA LEU A 7 -2.74 2.92 2.15
C LEU A 7 -3.11 3.02 3.63
N LEU A 8 -2.23 3.55 4.49
CA LEU A 8 -2.53 3.76 5.91
C LEU A 8 -3.65 4.78 6.13
N MET A 9 -3.54 5.97 5.53
CA MET A 9 -4.56 7.02 5.67
C MET A 9 -5.92 6.55 5.14
N GLY A 10 -5.91 5.86 4.00
CA GLY A 10 -7.09 5.23 3.44
C GLY A 10 -7.72 4.20 4.36
N ALA A 11 -6.91 3.27 4.89
CA ALA A 11 -7.40 2.21 5.77
C ALA A 11 -7.99 2.78 7.07
N ILE A 12 -7.35 3.80 7.66
CA ILE A 12 -7.85 4.50 8.85
C ILE A 12 -9.18 5.19 8.53
N GLY A 13 -9.26 5.96 7.44
CA GLY A 13 -10.47 6.66 7.03
C GLY A 13 -11.63 5.70 6.78
N MET A 14 -11.37 4.60 6.06
CA MET A 14 -12.36 3.54 5.82
C MET A 14 -12.81 2.87 7.13
N CYS A 15 -11.87 2.52 8.02
CA CYS A 15 -12.16 1.90 9.31
C CYS A 15 -13.10 2.78 10.15
N VAL A 16 -12.77 4.07 10.30
CA VAL A 16 -13.59 5.03 11.07
C VAL A 16 -14.99 5.14 10.48
N CYS A 17 -15.13 5.26 9.16
CA CYS A 17 -16.43 5.35 8.51
C CYS A 17 -17.27 4.08 8.75
N GLN A 18 -16.66 2.90 8.64
CA GLN A 18 -17.34 1.62 8.86
C GLN A 18 -17.87 1.49 10.30
N TYR A 19 -17.07 1.86 11.30
CA TYR A 19 -17.51 1.84 12.70
C TYR A 19 -18.61 2.85 12.97
N ILE A 20 -18.56 4.05 12.37
CA ILE A 20 -19.63 5.03 12.52
C ILE A 20 -20.95 4.48 11.95
N VAL A 21 -20.92 3.91 10.74
CA VAL A 21 -22.11 3.30 10.11
C VAL A 21 -22.64 2.12 10.95
N ALA A 22 -21.76 1.30 11.51
CA ALA A 22 -22.14 0.19 12.37
C ALA A 22 -22.83 0.67 13.65
N ILE A 23 -22.27 1.68 14.32
CA ILE A 23 -22.81 2.24 15.57
C ILE A 23 -24.13 2.96 15.32
N THR A 24 -24.22 3.83 14.30
CA THR A 24 -25.45 4.56 14.01
C THR A 24 -26.58 3.62 13.61
N GLY A 25 -26.30 2.61 12.77
CA GLY A 25 -27.29 1.62 12.36
C GLY A 25 -27.76 0.70 13.48
N THR A 26 -26.92 0.44 14.49
CA THR A 26 -27.28 -0.42 15.63
C THR A 26 -27.97 0.31 16.76
N VAL A 27 -27.59 1.56 17.05
CA VAL A 27 -28.12 2.34 18.18
C VAL A 27 -29.40 3.08 17.80
N ALA A 28 -29.45 3.70 16.61
CA ALA A 28 -30.59 4.53 16.21
C ALA A 28 -31.71 3.73 15.51
N GLY A 29 -31.43 2.49 15.10
CA GLY A 29 -32.36 1.64 14.37
C GLY A 29 -32.77 2.19 12.99
N THR A 30 -33.80 1.58 12.40
CA THR A 30 -34.26 1.87 11.02
C THR A 30 -35.26 3.02 10.93
N THR A 31 -35.69 3.61 12.05
CA THR A 31 -36.74 4.64 12.08
C THR A 31 -36.20 6.07 12.20
N ASN A 32 -34.93 6.24 12.55
CA ASN A 32 -34.31 7.55 12.73
C ASN A 32 -33.75 8.08 11.40
N LEU A 33 -34.45 9.05 10.79
CA LEU A 33 -34.06 9.63 9.50
C LEU A 33 -32.69 10.34 9.53
N PRO A 34 -32.35 11.19 10.52
CA PRO A 34 -31.01 11.76 10.64
C PRO A 34 -29.89 10.72 10.69
N ALA A 35 -30.09 9.61 11.42
CA ALA A 35 -29.10 8.54 11.52
C ALA A 35 -28.87 7.82 10.18
N GLN A 36 -29.94 7.62 9.39
CA GLN A 36 -29.84 7.05 8.04
C GLN A 36 -29.08 7.99 7.08
N GLN A 37 -29.38 9.28 7.12
CA GLN A 37 -28.67 10.28 6.31
C GLN A 37 -27.18 10.33 6.67
N ALA A 38 -26.86 10.29 7.97
CA ALA A 38 -25.48 10.22 8.44
C ALA A 38 -24.79 8.93 7.93
N ALA A 39 -25.44 7.76 8.06
CA ALA A 39 -24.90 6.50 7.57
C ALA A 39 -24.58 6.57 6.06
N ILE A 40 -25.50 7.08 5.25
CA ILE A 40 -25.28 7.26 3.81
C ILE A 40 -24.09 8.20 3.54
N ALA A 41 -24.01 9.33 4.24
CA ALA A 41 -22.90 10.27 4.10
C ALA A 41 -21.55 9.61 4.41
N PHE A 42 -21.47 8.82 5.49
CA PHE A 42 -20.25 8.10 5.85
C PHE A 42 -19.91 6.95 4.90
N VAL A 43 -20.90 6.31 4.27
CA VAL A 43 -20.65 5.35 3.17
C VAL A 43 -20.03 6.06 1.96
N CYS A 44 -20.50 7.26 1.60
CA CYS A 44 -19.90 8.05 0.53
C CYS A 44 -18.44 8.45 0.86
N ILE A 45 -18.18 8.86 2.10
CA ILE A 45 -16.82 9.18 2.56
C ILE A 45 -15.92 7.94 2.56
N TYR A 46 -16.46 6.77 2.95
CA TYR A 46 -15.75 5.49 2.83
C TYR A 46 -15.34 5.22 1.37
N ILE A 47 -16.25 5.41 0.41
CA ILE A 47 -15.96 5.21 -1.02
C ILE A 47 -14.85 6.17 -1.47
N PHE A 48 -14.87 7.43 -1.03
CA PHE A 48 -13.82 8.40 -1.32
C PHE A 48 -12.43 7.93 -0.82
N PHE A 49 -12.35 7.46 0.43
CA PHE A 49 -11.09 6.92 0.96
C PHE A 49 -10.66 5.68 0.19
N PHE A 50 -11.57 4.74 -0.09
CA PHE A 50 -11.27 3.55 -0.87
C PHE A 50 -10.73 3.89 -2.26
N ALA A 51 -11.43 4.73 -3.01
CA ALA A 51 -11.09 5.11 -4.38
C ALA A 51 -9.77 5.88 -4.47
N SER A 52 -9.43 6.67 -3.46
CA SER A 52 -8.17 7.43 -3.42
C SER A 52 -6.97 6.62 -2.89
N SER A 53 -7.20 5.43 -2.33
CA SER A 53 -6.15 4.62 -1.70
C SER A 53 -6.18 3.16 -2.16
N TRP A 54 -6.91 2.29 -1.46
CA TRP A 54 -6.90 0.84 -1.65
C TRP A 54 -7.38 0.41 -3.03
N GLY A 55 -8.26 1.18 -3.68
CA GLY A 55 -8.71 0.92 -5.05
C GLY A 55 -7.54 0.83 -6.03
N PRO A 56 -6.82 1.94 -6.31
CA PRO A 56 -5.70 1.93 -7.25
C PRO A 56 -4.37 1.49 -6.63
N VAL A 57 -4.07 1.89 -5.40
CA VAL A 57 -2.73 1.72 -4.81
C VAL A 57 -2.43 0.25 -4.49
N ALA A 58 -3.43 -0.57 -4.14
CA ALA A 58 -3.21 -1.99 -3.87
C ALA A 58 -2.68 -2.74 -5.11
N TRP A 59 -3.18 -2.42 -6.30
CA TRP A 59 -2.68 -3.01 -7.55
C TRP A 59 -1.29 -2.52 -7.92
N VAL A 60 -0.98 -1.25 -7.64
CA VAL A 60 0.37 -0.71 -7.85
C VAL A 60 1.38 -1.39 -6.93
N VAL A 61 1.08 -1.48 -5.63
CA VAL A 61 2.00 -2.07 -4.64
C VAL A 61 2.24 -3.56 -4.94
N THR A 62 1.21 -4.32 -5.30
CA THR A 62 1.41 -5.74 -5.69
C THR A 62 2.27 -5.89 -6.94
N GLY A 63 2.17 -4.97 -7.91
CA GLY A 63 3.06 -4.91 -9.06
C GLY A 63 4.52 -4.61 -8.70
N GLU A 64 4.74 -3.72 -7.74
CA GLU A 64 6.09 -3.30 -7.30
C GLU A 64 6.75 -4.31 -6.34
N LEU A 65 5.97 -5.08 -5.58
CA LEU A 65 6.46 -5.94 -4.49
C LEU A 65 7.13 -7.25 -4.96
N PHE A 66 6.71 -7.79 -6.11
CA PHE A 66 7.24 -9.07 -6.58
C PHE A 66 8.53 -8.91 -7.39
N PRO A 67 9.52 -9.82 -7.22
CA PRO A 67 10.74 -9.82 -8.03
C PRO A 67 10.45 -10.03 -9.51
N LEU A 68 11.23 -9.38 -10.38
CA LEU A 68 11.05 -9.38 -11.83
C LEU A 68 10.84 -10.78 -12.44
N LYS A 69 11.61 -11.79 -11.98
CA LYS A 69 11.62 -13.15 -12.55
C LYS A 69 10.33 -13.93 -12.31
N VAL A 70 9.63 -13.68 -11.21
CA VAL A 70 8.43 -14.44 -10.80
C VAL A 70 7.15 -13.59 -10.77
N ARG A 71 7.28 -12.29 -11.04
CA ARG A 71 6.19 -11.31 -10.94
C ARG A 71 4.92 -11.74 -11.65
N ALA A 72 5.00 -12.23 -12.88
CA ALA A 72 3.81 -12.63 -13.64
C ALA A 72 3.00 -13.75 -12.94
N LYS A 73 3.69 -14.75 -12.36
CA LYS A 73 3.05 -15.84 -11.61
C LYS A 73 2.49 -15.37 -10.28
N CYS A 74 3.20 -14.50 -9.58
CA CYS A 74 2.72 -13.94 -8.31
C CYS A 74 1.50 -13.03 -8.51
N LEU A 75 1.50 -12.22 -9.58
CA LEU A 75 0.37 -11.38 -9.95
C LEU A 75 -0.85 -12.19 -10.37
N SER A 76 -0.68 -13.27 -11.14
CA SER A 76 -1.82 -14.12 -11.51
C SER A 76 -2.47 -14.77 -10.28
N MET A 77 -1.67 -15.26 -9.33
CA MET A 77 -2.16 -15.78 -8.05
C MET A 77 -2.87 -14.70 -7.22
N THR A 78 -2.28 -13.50 -7.13
CA THR A 78 -2.87 -12.36 -6.41
C THR A 78 -4.25 -12.00 -6.96
N THR A 79 -4.36 -11.90 -8.29
CA THR A 79 -5.62 -11.60 -8.97
C THR A 79 -6.64 -12.72 -8.80
N ALA A 80 -6.23 -13.99 -8.92
CA ALA A 80 -7.11 -15.12 -8.70
C ALA A 80 -7.65 -15.15 -7.26
N THR A 81 -6.79 -14.94 -6.25
CA THR A 81 -7.20 -14.84 -4.85
C THR A 81 -8.13 -13.65 -4.62
N ASN A 82 -7.90 -12.50 -5.26
CA ASN A 82 -8.78 -11.33 -5.16
C ASN A 82 -10.19 -11.67 -5.66
N TRP A 83 -10.33 -12.26 -6.84
CA TRP A 83 -11.64 -12.62 -7.38
C TRP A 83 -12.34 -13.72 -6.59
N LEU A 84 -11.58 -14.70 -6.07
CA LEU A 84 -12.12 -15.74 -5.21
C LEU A 84 -12.69 -15.16 -3.91
N LEU A 85 -11.96 -14.25 -3.26
CA LEU A 85 -12.44 -13.61 -2.03
C LEU A 85 -13.62 -12.66 -2.31
N ASN A 86 -13.61 -11.94 -3.43
CA ASN A 86 -14.76 -11.14 -3.84
C ASN A 86 -16.00 -12.02 -4.03
N PHE A 87 -15.87 -13.18 -4.67
CA PHE A 87 -16.95 -14.15 -4.79
C PHE A 87 -17.43 -14.64 -3.42
N ALA A 88 -16.51 -15.02 -2.53
CA ALA A 88 -16.86 -15.50 -1.19
C ALA A 88 -17.61 -14.42 -0.37
N ILE A 89 -17.17 -13.16 -0.43
CA ILE A 89 -17.84 -12.05 0.24
C ILE A 89 -19.22 -11.79 -0.37
N ALA A 90 -19.31 -11.72 -1.70
CA ALA A 90 -20.59 -11.49 -2.39
C ALA A 90 -21.60 -12.62 -2.12
N TYR A 91 -21.14 -13.86 -2.08
CA TYR A 91 -21.96 -15.03 -1.78
C TYR A 91 -22.40 -15.06 -0.31
N SER A 92 -21.51 -14.76 0.64
CA SER A 92 -21.80 -14.85 2.09
C SER A 92 -22.53 -13.63 2.66
N THR A 93 -22.38 -12.44 2.08
CA THR A 93 -22.98 -11.20 2.63
C THR A 93 -24.50 -11.28 2.78
N PRO A 94 -25.28 -11.78 1.81
CA PRO A 94 -26.73 -11.99 2.00
C PRO A 94 -27.03 -12.91 3.19
N TYR A 95 -26.25 -13.98 3.39
CA TYR A 95 -26.43 -14.90 4.51
C TYR A 95 -26.15 -14.24 5.88
N LEU A 96 -25.25 -13.26 5.90
CA LEU A 96 -24.90 -12.51 7.10
C LEU A 96 -25.93 -11.41 7.43
N VAL A 97 -26.44 -10.71 6.42
CA VAL A 97 -27.24 -9.49 6.60
C VAL A 97 -28.74 -9.77 6.69
N ASN A 98 -29.26 -10.72 5.91
CA ASN A 98 -30.70 -10.92 5.77
C ASN A 98 -31.34 -11.52 7.03
N GLU A 99 -32.65 -11.33 7.14
CA GLU A 99 -33.48 -11.90 8.20
C GLU A 99 -34.11 -13.23 7.74
N GLY A 100 -34.28 -14.18 8.66
CA GLY A 100 -34.96 -15.46 8.41
C GLY A 100 -34.26 -16.66 9.06
N ASP A 101 -34.94 -17.81 9.07
CA ASP A 101 -34.39 -19.05 9.61
C ASP A 101 -33.17 -19.49 8.78
N GLY A 102 -32.04 -19.70 9.46
CA GLY A 102 -30.75 -20.04 8.84
C GLY A 102 -29.89 -18.84 8.43
N TYR A 103 -30.34 -17.60 8.68
CA TYR A 103 -29.57 -16.37 8.44
C TYR A 103 -29.04 -15.78 9.75
N ALA A 104 -27.89 -15.10 9.69
CA ALA A 104 -27.25 -14.56 10.89
C ALA A 104 -27.85 -13.22 11.36
N ASN A 105 -28.73 -12.60 10.57
CA ASN A 105 -29.46 -11.37 10.89
C ASN A 105 -28.60 -10.27 11.55
N LEU A 106 -27.40 -10.03 11.01
CA LEU A 106 -26.53 -9.00 11.54
C LEU A 106 -27.01 -7.59 11.19
N GLN A 107 -27.76 -7.41 10.09
CA GLN A 107 -28.11 -6.10 9.55
C GLN A 107 -26.89 -5.14 9.56
N SER A 108 -27.01 -3.95 10.17
CA SER A 108 -25.92 -2.98 10.29
C SER A 108 -24.72 -3.46 11.12
N LYS A 109 -24.85 -4.51 11.93
CA LYS A 109 -23.72 -5.08 12.70
C LYS A 109 -22.66 -5.70 11.79
N VAL A 110 -23.00 -6.04 10.55
CA VAL A 110 -22.03 -6.56 9.57
C VAL A 110 -20.87 -5.57 9.34
N PHE A 111 -21.12 -4.27 9.49
CA PHE A 111 -20.10 -3.24 9.34
C PHE A 111 -19.06 -3.25 10.48
N PHE A 112 -19.35 -3.82 11.65
CA PHE A 112 -18.32 -4.09 12.67
C PHE A 112 -17.32 -5.15 12.19
N VAL A 113 -17.78 -6.16 11.47
CA VAL A 113 -16.92 -7.20 10.88
C VAL A 113 -16.03 -6.56 9.82
N TRP A 114 -16.61 -5.80 8.88
CA TRP A 114 -15.85 -5.11 7.83
C TRP A 114 -14.88 -4.06 8.39
N GLY A 115 -15.29 -3.30 9.41
CA GLY A 115 -14.43 -2.37 10.13
C GLY A 115 -13.26 -3.06 10.84
N SER A 116 -13.49 -4.25 11.40
CA SER A 116 -12.42 -5.06 12.00
C SER A 116 -11.39 -5.53 10.97
N PHE A 117 -11.84 -5.95 9.78
CA PHE A 117 -10.92 -6.24 8.67
C PHE A 117 -10.14 -5.00 8.21
N CYS A 118 -10.75 -3.81 8.23
CA CYS A 118 -10.01 -2.56 7.98
C CYS A 118 -8.90 -2.34 9.02
N PHE A 119 -9.11 -2.70 10.28
CA PHE A 119 -8.07 -2.64 11.31
C PHE A 119 -6.93 -3.63 11.05
N VAL A 120 -7.25 -4.85 10.63
CA VAL A 120 -6.25 -5.84 10.18
C VAL A 120 -5.46 -5.30 9.00
N CYS A 121 -6.10 -4.64 8.04
CA CYS A 121 -5.46 -3.96 6.93
C CYS A 121 -4.49 -2.86 7.39
N ILE A 122 -4.84 -2.05 8.39
CA ILE A 122 -3.93 -1.04 8.98
C ILE A 122 -2.68 -1.72 9.54
N ALA A 123 -2.86 -2.78 10.35
CA ALA A 123 -1.76 -3.53 10.93
C ALA A 123 -0.87 -4.14 9.83
N PHE A 124 -1.47 -4.78 8.82
CA PHE A 124 -0.77 -5.36 7.69
C PHE A 124 0.08 -4.31 6.95
N VAL A 125 -0.48 -3.14 6.62
CA VAL A 125 0.28 -2.08 5.95
C VAL A 125 1.40 -1.55 6.85
N TRP A 126 1.18 -1.46 8.16
CA TRP A 126 2.20 -0.98 9.07
C TRP A 126 3.42 -1.91 9.15
N PHE A 127 3.17 -3.22 9.25
CA PHE A 127 4.19 -4.24 9.51
C PHE A 127 4.79 -4.87 8.25
N MET A 128 4.05 -4.97 7.15
CA MET A 128 4.45 -5.75 5.97
C MET A 128 4.67 -4.92 4.71
N ILE A 129 4.14 -3.69 4.61
CA ILE A 129 4.28 -2.87 3.40
C ILE A 129 5.45 -1.90 3.52
N TYR A 130 6.42 -2.09 2.62
CA TYR A 130 7.58 -1.21 2.45
C TYR A 130 7.21 -0.02 1.56
N GLU A 131 7.84 1.11 1.81
CA GLU A 131 7.74 2.30 0.97
C GLU A 131 8.61 2.15 -0.28
N THR A 132 7.96 2.09 -1.44
CA THR A 132 8.57 1.88 -2.76
C THR A 132 8.64 3.16 -3.60
N LYS A 133 8.16 4.31 -3.08
CA LYS A 133 8.10 5.55 -3.86
C LYS A 133 9.48 5.97 -4.37
N GLY A 134 9.57 6.11 -5.70
CA GLY A 134 10.74 6.67 -6.37
C GLY A 134 11.89 5.68 -6.52
N LEU A 135 11.65 4.39 -6.28
CA LEU A 135 12.61 3.31 -6.51
C LEU A 135 12.30 2.62 -7.85
N SER A 136 13.34 2.20 -8.55
CA SER A 136 13.21 1.25 -9.65
C SER A 136 12.91 -0.16 -9.11
N LEU A 137 12.46 -1.06 -9.98
CA LEU A 137 12.08 -2.42 -9.55
C LEU A 137 13.29 -3.20 -9.01
N GLU A 138 14.49 -2.94 -9.52
CA GLU A 138 15.74 -3.51 -9.04
C GLU A 138 16.14 -2.94 -7.67
N GLN A 139 15.90 -1.65 -7.44
CA GLN A 139 16.15 -1.01 -6.14
C GLN A 139 15.14 -1.46 -5.08
N VAL A 140 13.94 -1.86 -5.48
CA VAL A 140 12.97 -2.49 -4.57
C VAL A 140 13.45 -3.87 -4.14
N ASP A 141 13.99 -4.68 -5.06
CA ASP A 141 14.62 -5.97 -4.69
C ASP A 141 15.79 -5.75 -3.72
N GLU A 142 16.59 -4.69 -3.92
CA GLU A 142 17.68 -4.30 -3.01
C GLU A 142 17.17 -3.88 -1.62
N LEU A 143 16.09 -3.08 -1.57
CA LEU A 143 15.44 -2.65 -0.34
C LEU A 143 15.02 -3.85 0.52
N TYR A 144 14.41 -4.88 -0.09
CA TYR A 144 14.01 -6.10 0.61
C TYR A 144 15.19 -6.92 1.13
N GLY A 145 16.37 -6.83 0.50
CA GLY A 145 17.59 -7.50 0.95
C GLY A 145 18.28 -6.82 2.13
N ILE A 146 18.12 -5.51 2.29
CA ILE A 146 18.86 -4.71 3.28
C ILE A 146 17.98 -4.35 4.48
N VAL A 147 16.73 -3.95 4.23
CA VAL A 147 15.84 -3.47 5.28
C VAL A 147 15.00 -4.64 5.80
N THR A 148 15.19 -4.97 7.07
CA THR A 148 14.51 -6.10 7.72
C THR A 148 13.09 -5.77 8.19
N LYS A 149 12.79 -4.50 8.42
CA LYS A 149 11.51 -4.03 9.00
C LYS A 149 10.83 -3.02 8.08
N ALA A 150 9.59 -3.31 7.68
CA ALA A 150 8.83 -2.48 6.73
C ALA A 150 8.68 -1.01 7.17
N TRP A 151 8.51 -0.74 8.46
CA TRP A 151 8.36 0.63 8.97
C TRP A 151 9.67 1.45 8.91
N GLN A 152 10.82 0.82 8.73
CA GLN A 152 12.12 1.48 8.58
C GLN A 152 12.47 1.78 7.11
N SER A 153 11.66 1.32 6.16
CA SER A 153 11.96 1.47 4.72
C SER A 153 12.03 2.93 4.25
N LYS A 154 11.45 3.89 4.99
CA LYS A 154 11.41 5.32 4.61
C LYS A 154 12.78 5.97 4.55
N SER A 155 13.77 5.47 5.30
CA SER A 155 15.13 6.01 5.32
C SER A 155 16.06 5.35 4.30
N PHE A 156 15.56 4.36 3.54
CA PHE A 156 16.38 3.67 2.55
C PHE A 156 16.81 4.62 1.42
N ARG A 157 18.09 4.53 1.04
CA ARG A 157 18.69 5.22 -0.10
C ARG A 157 19.33 4.15 -0.99
N PRO A 158 18.97 4.05 -2.28
CA PRO A 158 19.57 3.08 -3.17
C PRO A 158 21.06 3.40 -3.41
N GLN A 159 21.91 2.39 -3.55
CA GLN A 159 23.36 2.58 -3.70
C GLN A 159 23.76 3.01 -5.11
N VAL A 160 22.88 2.80 -6.09
CA VAL A 160 23.05 3.26 -7.47
C VAL A 160 21.84 4.13 -7.82
N SER A 161 22.05 5.44 -7.89
CA SER A 161 21.02 6.37 -8.35
C SER A 161 20.90 6.28 -9.88
N PHE A 162 19.68 6.13 -10.40
CA PHE A 162 19.43 6.19 -11.85
C PHE A 162 19.90 7.53 -12.45
N GLN A 163 19.98 8.58 -11.63
CA GLN A 163 20.55 9.88 -11.99
C GLN A 163 22.05 9.76 -12.31
N GLU A 164 22.82 8.99 -11.51
CA GLU A 164 24.25 8.78 -11.76
C GLU A 164 24.50 7.90 -12.99
N VAL A 165 23.62 6.93 -13.25
CA VAL A 165 23.70 6.09 -14.46
C VAL A 165 23.28 6.89 -15.70
N SER A 166 22.23 7.71 -15.60
CA SER A 166 21.77 8.59 -16.69
C SER A 166 22.77 9.69 -17.02
N ASP A 167 23.37 10.32 -16.00
CA ASP A 167 24.48 11.27 -16.18
C ASP A 167 25.65 10.60 -16.88
N LYS A 168 26.00 9.36 -16.49
CA LYS A 168 27.07 8.59 -17.14
C LYS A 168 26.72 8.11 -18.54
N ARG A 169 25.44 7.88 -18.85
CA ARG A 169 24.99 7.35 -20.15
C ARG A 169 25.07 8.40 -21.26
N GLY A 170 25.08 9.69 -20.91
CA GLY A 170 25.35 10.80 -21.82
C GLY A 170 26.84 11.11 -22.02
N MET A 171 27.72 10.50 -21.22
CA MET A 171 29.16 10.73 -21.30
C MET A 171 29.79 9.80 -22.34
N SER A 172 30.50 10.38 -23.30
CA SER A 172 31.39 9.66 -24.19
C SER A 172 32.47 8.91 -23.40
N MET A 173 33.04 7.86 -24.00
CA MET A 173 34.15 7.09 -23.41
C MET A 173 35.32 7.98 -22.94
N SER A 174 35.59 9.07 -23.65
CA SER A 174 36.58 10.08 -23.28
C SER A 174 36.22 10.85 -22.02
N GLU A 175 34.95 11.23 -21.85
CA GLU A 175 34.49 11.96 -20.67
C GLU A 175 34.50 11.08 -19.42
N MET A 176 34.15 9.80 -19.56
CA MET A 176 34.27 8.83 -18.47
C MET A 176 35.73 8.58 -18.06
N ALA A 177 36.66 8.53 -19.03
CA ALA A 177 38.09 8.40 -18.76
C ALA A 177 38.63 9.62 -18.01
N GLN A 178 38.27 10.83 -18.45
CA GLN A 178 38.68 12.08 -17.80
C GLN A 178 38.12 12.23 -16.38
N GLU A 179 36.86 11.89 -16.15
CA GLU A 179 36.25 11.90 -14.81
C GLU A 179 36.96 10.92 -13.85
N THR A 180 37.33 9.74 -14.36
CA THR A 180 38.06 8.71 -13.58
C THR A 180 39.48 9.17 -13.23
N GLU A 181 40.19 9.79 -14.17
CA GLU A 181 41.51 10.40 -13.91
C GLU A 181 41.40 11.57 -12.94
N ARG A 182 40.36 12.41 -13.06
CA ARG A 182 40.11 13.55 -12.16
C ARG A 182 39.79 13.11 -10.73
N ARG A 183 39.09 11.99 -10.56
CA ARG A 183 38.83 11.38 -9.24
C ARG A 183 40.08 10.74 -8.65
N ARG A 184 40.89 10.04 -9.45
CA ARG A 184 42.18 9.47 -9.02
C ARG A 184 43.19 10.54 -8.59
N SER A 185 43.26 11.65 -9.34
CA SER A 185 44.14 12.78 -8.99
C SER A 185 43.69 13.48 -7.71
N LYS A 186 42.38 13.71 -7.51
CA LYS A 186 41.87 14.23 -6.23
C LYS A 186 42.17 13.31 -5.05
N ALA A 187 41.97 11.99 -5.20
CA ALA A 187 42.30 11.03 -4.16
C ALA A 187 43.82 10.95 -3.87
N SER A 188 44.68 11.15 -4.88
CA SER A 188 46.12 11.25 -4.68
C SER A 188 46.52 12.52 -3.94
N ILE A 189 45.85 13.65 -4.19
CA ILE A 189 46.14 14.93 -3.53
C ILE A 189 45.74 14.87 -2.05
N GLU A 190 44.55 14.35 -1.75
CA GLU A 190 44.08 14.15 -0.36
C GLU A 190 44.90 13.11 0.44
N GLY A 191 45.52 12.15 -0.25
CA GLY A 191 46.47 11.21 0.36
C GLY A 191 47.84 11.81 0.65
N THR A 192 48.21 12.92 0.00
CA THR A 192 49.50 13.60 0.17
C THR A 192 49.44 14.67 1.26
N GLU A 193 48.27 15.24 1.55
CA GLU A 193 48.04 16.18 2.67
C GLU A 193 47.97 15.52 4.05
N LYS A 194 47.96 14.19 4.13
CA LYS A 194 47.84 13.41 5.38
C LYS A 194 49.14 12.72 5.83
N VAL A 195 50.30 13.11 5.27
CA VAL A 195 51.63 12.63 5.68
C VAL A 195 52.42 13.77 6.31
#